data_AF-A0A363T8D7-F1
#
_entry.id   AF-A0A363T8D7-F1
#
_cell.length_a   1.000
_cell.length_b   1.000
_cell.length_c   1.000
_cell.angle_alpha   90.00
_cell.angle_beta   90.00
_cell.angle_gamma   90.00
#
_symmetry.space_group_name_H-M   'P 1'
#
loop_
_entity.id
_entity.type
_entity.pdbx_description
1 polymer ?
#
loop_
_entity_poly.entity_id
_entity_poly.type
_entity_poly.pdbx_seq_one_letter_code
_entity_poly.pdbx_strand_id
1 'polypeptide(L)'
;MKDKWWAKVLRIIGIVLMGLTAVFTLMGGIGTTCVALNPTGFSGSFSGIAPYQWLYILFVIVTTAFGVMGVRAVVLLIRNRPNAYRYSLIALIGGSVVGVIHMLVSRSLRGSSMPVDMVTYVNLLTLVVFLIYRIPGLWEHIGYGRPHPSNTAGLAGGSAAIAMGAMCLTIQYFMGFTHTITGVNYADVWHMPFQIAGWSLVIIGLSLVMWSAGLINHKAYLKEAAPASN
;
A
#
# COMPACT_ATOMS: atom_id res chain seq x y z
N MET A 1 -6.50 14.12 28.05
CA MET A 1 -5.74 12.86 28.25
C MET A 1 -4.34 13.06 27.70
N LYS A 2 -3.30 12.70 28.46
CA LYS A 2 -1.90 12.86 28.01
C LYS A 2 -1.70 11.98 26.76
N ASP A 3 -1.29 12.59 25.65
CA ASP A 3 -0.94 11.89 24.42
C ASP A 3 0.12 10.82 24.71
N LYS A 4 -0.25 9.54 24.62
CA LYS A 4 0.73 8.45 24.79
C LYS A 4 1.58 8.35 23.53
N TRP A 5 2.90 8.48 23.67
CA TRP A 5 3.85 8.47 22.53
C TRP A 5 3.71 7.20 21.67
N TRP A 6 3.50 6.05 22.31
CA TRP A 6 3.34 4.77 21.63
C TRP A 6 2.10 4.73 20.73
N ALA A 7 1.03 5.44 21.09
CA ALA A 7 -0.20 5.46 20.28
C ALA A 7 0.03 6.22 18.97
N LYS A 8 0.85 7.29 19.01
CA LYS A 8 1.29 8.02 17.80
C LYS A 8 2.12 7.13 16.90
N VAL A 9 3.04 6.35 17.47
CA VAL A 9 3.89 5.42 16.74
C VAL A 9 3.05 4.33 16.07
N LEU A 10 2.15 3.67 16.81
CA LEU A 10 1.26 2.64 16.24
C LEU A 10 0.38 3.21 15.12
N ARG A 11 -0.11 4.44 15.27
CA ARG A 11 -0.86 5.14 14.23
C ARG A 11 -0.03 5.34 12.95
N ILE A 12 1.23 5.77 13.09
CA ILE A 12 2.14 5.94 11.94
C ILE A 12 2.41 4.58 11.29
N ILE A 13 2.73 3.56 12.08
CA ILE A 13 2.97 2.19 11.60
C ILE A 13 1.76 1.68 10.80
N GLY A 14 0.53 1.88 11.31
CA GLY A 14 -0.69 1.47 10.61
C GLY A 14 -0.88 2.18 9.27
N ILE A 15 -0.56 3.48 9.19
CA ILE A 15 -0.63 4.24 7.95
C ILE A 15 0.42 3.77 6.94
N VAL A 16 1.66 3.56 7.38
CA VAL A 16 2.76 3.04 6.54
C VAL A 16 2.41 1.65 6.01
N LEU A 17 1.96 0.76 6.89
CA LEU A 17 1.60 -0.62 6.54
C LEU A 17 0.43 -0.67 5.55
N MET A 18 -0.60 0.16 5.77
CA MET A 18 -1.70 0.32 4.81
C MET A 18 -1.21 0.88 3.48
N GLY A 19 -0.28 1.82 3.49
CA GLY A 19 0.35 2.39 2.29
C GLY A 19 1.06 1.34 1.45
N LEU A 20 1.96 0.59 2.08
CA LEU A 20 2.67 -0.53 1.45
C LEU A 20 1.69 -1.57 0.90
N THR A 21 0.68 -1.95 1.68
CA THR A 21 -0.33 -2.93 1.25
C THR A 21 -1.14 -2.45 0.05
N ALA A 22 -1.57 -1.18 0.06
CA ALA A 22 -2.35 -0.61 -1.02
C ALA A 22 -1.57 -0.58 -2.34
N VAL A 23 -0.31 -0.12 -2.29
CA VAL A 23 0.54 -0.08 -3.48
C VAL A 23 0.88 -1.49 -3.95
N PHE A 24 1.16 -2.43 -3.04
CA PHE A 24 1.46 -3.80 -3.42
C PHE A 24 0.26 -4.53 -4.02
N THR A 25 -0.95 -4.28 -3.50
CA THR A 25 -2.21 -4.78 -4.07
C THR A 25 -2.45 -4.18 -5.46
N LEU A 26 -2.22 -2.88 -5.63
CA LEU A 26 -2.37 -2.20 -6.91
C LEU A 26 -1.39 -2.76 -7.96
N MET A 27 -0.12 -2.94 -7.58
CA MET A 27 0.90 -3.58 -8.41
C MET A 27 0.52 -5.03 -8.75
N GLY A 28 -0.02 -5.79 -7.80
CA GLY A 28 -0.50 -7.16 -8.03
C GLY A 28 -1.64 -7.22 -9.05
N GLY A 29 -2.63 -6.33 -8.93
CA GLY A 29 -3.73 -6.23 -9.89
C GLY A 29 -3.22 -5.89 -11.29
N ILE A 30 -2.50 -4.78 -11.43
CA ILE A 30 -2.02 -4.31 -12.74
C ILE A 30 -0.98 -5.27 -13.33
N GLY A 31 -0.08 -5.81 -12.50
CA GLY A 31 0.99 -6.73 -12.92
C GLY A 31 0.51 -8.08 -13.45
N THR A 32 -0.71 -8.50 -13.10
CA THR A 32 -1.31 -9.75 -13.62
C THR A 32 -2.00 -9.58 -14.98
N THR A 33 -2.06 -8.36 -15.51
CA THR A 33 -2.76 -8.04 -16.77
C THR A 33 -2.19 -8.79 -17.97
N CYS A 34 -0.86 -8.97 -18.06
CA CYS A 34 -0.22 -9.60 -19.21
C CYS A 34 -0.72 -11.04 -19.43
N VAL A 35 -0.69 -11.87 -18.39
CA VAL A 35 -1.16 -13.25 -18.41
C VAL A 35 -2.68 -13.37 -18.44
N ALA A 36 -3.41 -12.37 -17.94
CA ALA A 36 -4.87 -12.33 -18.04
C ALA A 36 -5.37 -12.00 -19.45
N LEU A 37 -4.63 -11.19 -20.22
CA LEU A 37 -5.02 -10.82 -21.59
C LEU A 37 -4.47 -11.76 -22.66
N ASN A 38 -3.33 -12.39 -22.42
CA ASN A 38 -2.72 -13.32 -23.37
C ASN A 38 -2.16 -14.58 -22.67
N PRO A 39 -3.01 -15.44 -22.08
CA PRO A 39 -2.56 -16.59 -21.30
C PRO A 39 -1.74 -17.62 -22.09
N THR A 40 -1.90 -17.69 -23.41
CA THR A 40 -1.15 -18.59 -24.30
C THR A 40 0.14 -17.98 -24.85
N GLY A 41 0.34 -16.67 -24.69
CA GLY A 41 1.54 -15.98 -25.16
C GLY A 41 2.75 -16.15 -24.25
N PHE A 42 2.54 -16.70 -23.06
CA PHE A 42 3.59 -17.00 -22.09
C PHE A 42 3.74 -18.51 -21.99
N SER A 43 4.95 -19.02 -22.21
CA SER A 43 5.26 -20.44 -22.10
C SER A 43 5.00 -20.98 -20.68
N GLY A 44 4.91 -22.30 -20.55
CA GLY A 44 4.71 -22.95 -19.25
C GLY A 44 3.23 -23.08 -18.84
N SER A 45 2.96 -22.98 -17.53
CA SER A 45 1.66 -23.34 -16.94
C SER A 45 0.58 -22.26 -17.11
N PHE A 46 0.87 -21.12 -17.74
CA PHE A 46 -0.11 -20.05 -17.98
C PHE A 46 -1.18 -20.42 -19.01
N SER A 47 -0.89 -21.35 -19.93
CA SER A 47 -1.86 -21.84 -20.93
C SER A 47 -3.11 -22.47 -20.29
N GLY A 48 -2.99 -23.04 -19.09
CA GLY A 48 -4.13 -23.56 -18.31
C GLY A 48 -5.14 -22.48 -17.89
N ILE A 49 -4.78 -21.20 -17.99
CA ILE A 49 -5.70 -20.07 -17.77
C ILE A 49 -6.64 -19.86 -18.95
N ALA A 50 -6.28 -20.25 -20.17
CA ALA A 50 -7.00 -19.86 -21.38
C ALA A 50 -8.52 -20.11 -21.33
N PRO A 51 -9.04 -21.25 -20.82
CA PRO A 51 -10.48 -21.48 -20.68
C PRO A 51 -11.16 -20.56 -19.63
N TYR A 52 -10.39 -20.01 -18.70
CA TYR A 52 -10.82 -19.18 -17.58
C TYR A 52 -10.31 -17.73 -17.69
N GLN A 53 -9.95 -17.28 -18.89
CA GLN A 53 -9.36 -15.97 -19.11
C GLN A 53 -10.22 -14.82 -18.54
N TRP A 54 -11.54 -14.91 -18.71
CA TRP A 54 -12.51 -13.95 -18.17
C TRP A 54 -12.40 -13.78 -16.64
N LEU A 55 -12.12 -14.87 -15.92
CA LEU A 55 -11.99 -14.87 -14.46
C LEU A 55 -10.69 -14.17 -14.03
N TYR A 56 -9.61 -14.36 -14.78
CA TYR A 56 -8.35 -13.66 -14.54
C TYR A 56 -8.45 -12.16 -14.85
N ILE A 57 -9.18 -11.78 -15.89
CA ILE A 57 -9.51 -10.36 -16.15
C ILE A 57 -10.33 -9.78 -14.99
N LEU A 58 -11.29 -10.54 -14.46
CA LEU A 58 -12.04 -10.12 -13.27
C LEU A 58 -11.12 -9.93 -12.06
N PHE A 59 -10.18 -10.86 -11.82
CA PHE A 59 -9.18 -10.70 -10.75
C PHE A 59 -8.34 -9.44 -10.92
N VAL A 60 -7.88 -9.12 -12.14
CA VAL A 60 -7.15 -7.89 -12.44
C VAL A 60 -7.97 -6.65 -12.08
N ILE A 61 -9.22 -6.56 -12.55
CA ILE A 61 -10.08 -5.40 -12.34
C ILE A 61 -10.38 -5.21 -10.85
N VAL A 62 -10.81 -6.28 -10.18
CA VAL A 62 -11.23 -6.21 -8.78
C VAL A 62 -10.05 -5.97 -7.84
N THR A 63 -8.91 -6.62 -8.08
CA THR A 63 -7.70 -6.40 -7.26
C THR A 63 -7.19 -4.97 -7.43
N THR A 64 -7.16 -4.46 -8.66
CA THR A 64 -6.82 -3.05 -8.95
C THR A 64 -7.77 -2.09 -8.23
N ALA A 65 -9.08 -2.35 -8.27
CA ALA A 65 -10.08 -1.53 -7.59
C ALA A 65 -9.87 -1.48 -6.07
N PHE A 66 -9.56 -2.62 -5.44
CA PHE A 66 -9.22 -2.65 -4.01
C PHE A 66 -7.88 -1.98 -3.69
N GLY A 67 -6.89 -2.07 -4.59
CA GLY A 67 -5.64 -1.31 -4.49
C GLY A 67 -5.90 0.20 -4.48
N VAL A 68 -6.69 0.72 -5.43
CA VAL A 68 -7.09 2.13 -5.49
C VAL A 68 -7.89 2.55 -4.25
N MET A 69 -8.81 1.71 -3.79
CA MET A 69 -9.53 1.94 -2.55
C MET A 69 -8.60 2.00 -1.34
N GLY A 70 -7.56 1.15 -1.32
CA GLY A 70 -6.51 1.14 -0.30
C GLY A 70 -5.74 2.46 -0.28
N VAL A 71 -5.33 2.98 -1.44
CA VAL A 71 -4.65 4.29 -1.55
C VAL A 71 -5.54 5.40 -1.00
N ARG A 72 -6.84 5.40 -1.35
CA ARG A 72 -7.80 6.34 -0.79
C ARG A 72 -7.91 6.20 0.74
N ALA A 73 -7.92 4.98 1.27
CA ALA A 73 -7.97 4.75 2.70
C ALA A 73 -6.74 5.32 3.42
N VAL A 74 -5.53 5.18 2.85
CA VAL A 74 -4.29 5.78 3.37
C VAL A 74 -4.42 7.30 3.49
N VAL A 75 -4.90 7.96 2.43
CA VAL A 75 -5.15 9.42 2.45
C VAL A 75 -6.14 9.81 3.54
N LEU A 76 -7.21 9.03 3.72
CA LEU A 76 -8.20 9.28 4.77
C LEU A 76 -7.63 9.06 6.17
N LEU A 77 -6.75 8.07 6.38
CA LEU A 77 -6.09 7.80 7.66
C LEU A 77 -5.13 8.94 8.03
N ILE A 78 -4.32 9.40 7.06
CA ILE A 78 -3.42 10.56 7.22
C ILE A 78 -4.22 11.81 7.59
N ARG A 79 -5.34 12.05 6.88
CA ARG A 79 -6.24 13.18 7.11
C ARG A 79 -7.20 12.99 8.29
N ASN A 80 -7.07 11.89 9.04
CA ASN A 80 -7.87 11.58 10.21
C ASN A 80 -9.40 11.68 10.00
N ARG A 81 -9.89 11.20 8.85
CA ARG A 81 -11.32 11.27 8.51
C ARG A 81 -12.12 10.18 9.24
N PRO A 82 -13.39 10.42 9.61
CA PRO A 82 -14.19 9.51 10.45
C PRO A 82 -14.39 8.11 9.83
N ASN A 83 -14.44 8.02 8.50
CA ASN A 83 -14.62 6.74 7.79
C ASN A 83 -13.31 6.06 7.37
N ALA A 84 -12.15 6.63 7.72
CA ALA A 84 -10.85 6.15 7.24
C ALA A 84 -10.62 4.66 7.54
N TYR A 85 -10.84 4.27 8.80
CA TYR A 85 -10.65 2.90 9.25
C TYR A 85 -11.62 1.92 8.59
N ARG A 86 -12.88 2.33 8.36
CA ARG A 86 -13.86 1.51 7.64
C ARG A 86 -13.41 1.24 6.20
N TYR A 87 -12.92 2.26 5.48
CA TYR A 87 -12.40 2.06 4.13
C TYR A 87 -11.15 1.17 4.11
N SER A 88 -10.27 1.28 5.11
CA SER A 88 -9.15 0.36 5.26
C SER A 88 -9.62 -1.08 5.40
N LEU A 89 -10.59 -1.35 6.29
CA LEU A 89 -11.12 -2.70 6.47
C LEU A 89 -11.82 -3.23 5.22
N ILE A 90 -12.59 -2.41 4.49
CA ILE A 90 -13.23 -2.87 3.24
C ILE A 90 -12.17 -3.24 2.20
N ALA A 91 -11.13 -2.40 2.03
CA ALA A 91 -10.06 -2.68 1.08
C ALA A 91 -9.28 -3.95 1.46
N LEU A 92 -8.95 -4.11 2.74
CA LEU A 92 -8.20 -5.26 3.25
C LEU A 92 -9.03 -6.55 3.19
N ILE A 93 -10.28 -6.55 3.66
CA ILE A 93 -11.14 -7.73 3.60
C ILE A 93 -11.41 -8.12 2.14
N GLY A 94 -11.80 -7.16 1.31
CA GLY A 94 -12.09 -7.39 -0.11
C GLY A 94 -10.87 -7.92 -0.88
N GLY A 95 -9.71 -7.27 -0.70
CA GLY A 95 -8.44 -7.71 -1.27
C GLY A 95 -8.03 -9.11 -0.80
N SER A 96 -8.27 -9.47 0.47
CA SER A 96 -7.92 -10.78 1.02
C SER A 96 -8.82 -11.87 0.47
N VAL A 97 -10.13 -11.62 0.41
CA VAL A 97 -11.09 -12.59 -0.16
C VAL A 97 -10.74 -12.88 -1.62
N VAL A 98 -10.53 -11.84 -2.42
CA VAL A 98 -10.17 -11.98 -3.83
C VAL A 98 -8.82 -12.66 -3.99
N GLY A 99 -7.82 -12.26 -3.20
CA GLY A 99 -6.47 -12.85 -3.23
C GLY A 99 -6.47 -14.34 -2.90
N VAL A 100 -7.19 -14.76 -1.84
CA VAL A 100 -7.30 -16.17 -1.46
C VAL A 100 -7.98 -16.98 -2.58
N ILE A 101 -9.08 -16.49 -3.13
CA ILE A 101 -9.77 -17.17 -4.25
C ILE A 101 -8.83 -17.29 -5.46
N HIS A 102 -8.16 -16.20 -5.83
CA HIS A 102 -7.22 -16.18 -6.96
C HIS A 102 -6.04 -17.14 -6.75
N MET A 103 -5.53 -17.27 -5.52
CA MET A 103 -4.50 -18.26 -5.18
C MET A 103 -5.00 -19.69 -5.36
N LEU A 104 -6.17 -20.01 -4.81
CA LEU A 104 -6.74 -21.36 -4.90
C LEU A 104 -6.99 -21.77 -6.36
N VAL A 105 -7.60 -20.89 -7.14
CA VAL A 105 -7.83 -21.09 -8.58
C VAL A 105 -6.51 -21.24 -9.34
N SER A 106 -5.53 -20.39 -9.08
CA SER A 106 -4.26 -20.46 -9.79
C SER A 106 -3.48 -21.74 -9.48
N ARG A 107 -3.53 -22.21 -8.23
CA ARG A 107 -2.91 -23.48 -7.83
C ARG A 107 -3.61 -24.67 -8.48
N SER A 108 -4.94 -24.66 -8.57
CA SER A 108 -5.68 -25.77 -9.23
C SER A 108 -5.45 -25.81 -10.74
N LEU A 109 -5.32 -24.67 -11.40
CA LEU A 109 -5.16 -24.59 -12.86
C LEU A 109 -3.70 -24.74 -13.33
N ARG A 110 -2.73 -24.28 -12.54
CA ARG A 110 -1.34 -24.11 -12.99
C ARG A 110 -0.29 -24.73 -12.08
N GLY A 111 -0.71 -25.31 -10.95
CA GLY A 111 0.18 -25.80 -9.89
C GLY A 111 0.88 -24.69 -9.07
N SER A 112 0.73 -23.42 -9.45
CA SER A 112 1.35 -22.27 -8.77
C SER A 112 0.47 -21.02 -8.85
N SER A 113 0.50 -20.22 -7.80
CA SER A 113 -0.21 -18.94 -7.68
C SER A 113 0.71 -17.73 -7.65
N MET A 114 2.03 -17.93 -7.77
CA MET A 114 2.96 -16.78 -7.81
C MET A 114 2.62 -15.84 -8.98
N PRO A 115 2.70 -14.51 -8.77
CA PRO A 115 3.13 -13.80 -7.55
C PRO A 115 2.01 -13.47 -6.53
N VAL A 116 0.77 -13.93 -6.77
CA VAL A 116 -0.43 -13.55 -6.00
C VAL A 116 -0.33 -13.90 -4.51
N ASP A 117 0.43 -14.94 -4.16
CA ASP A 117 0.70 -15.38 -2.80
C ASP A 117 1.17 -14.23 -1.92
N MET A 118 2.24 -13.54 -2.33
CA MET A 118 2.83 -12.47 -1.53
C MET A 118 1.85 -11.31 -1.34
N VAL A 119 1.13 -10.94 -2.41
CA VAL A 119 0.11 -9.88 -2.34
C VAL A 119 -0.96 -10.24 -1.31
N THR A 120 -1.44 -11.48 -1.36
CA THR A 120 -2.48 -11.97 -0.45
C THR A 120 -1.98 -12.05 0.99
N TYR A 121 -0.76 -12.54 1.22
CA TYR A 121 -0.17 -12.64 2.56
C TYR A 121 0.08 -11.28 3.19
N VAL A 122 0.61 -10.31 2.44
CA VAL A 122 0.77 -8.93 2.94
C VAL A 122 -0.58 -8.32 3.28
N ASN A 123 -1.59 -8.54 2.44
CA ASN A 123 -2.92 -8.02 2.70
C ASN A 123 -3.58 -8.65 3.94
N LEU A 124 -3.44 -9.96 4.13
CA LEU A 124 -3.89 -10.67 5.34
C LEU A 124 -3.13 -10.20 6.60
N LEU A 125 -1.82 -10.04 6.53
CA LEU A 125 -1.01 -9.53 7.64
C LEU A 125 -1.50 -8.15 8.06
N THR A 126 -1.70 -7.24 7.10
CA THR A 126 -2.19 -5.89 7.37
C THR A 126 -3.61 -5.90 7.91
N LEU A 127 -4.48 -6.78 7.39
CA LEU A 127 -5.81 -6.98 7.95
C LEU A 127 -5.74 -7.38 9.43
N VAL A 128 -4.91 -8.38 9.78
CA VAL A 128 -4.72 -8.82 11.17
C VAL A 128 -4.23 -7.68 12.05
N VAL A 129 -3.24 -6.91 11.62
CA VAL A 129 -2.74 -5.74 12.36
C VAL A 129 -3.85 -4.70 12.57
N PHE A 130 -4.64 -4.41 11.54
CA PHE A 130 -5.76 -3.48 11.67
C PHE A 130 -6.82 -4.00 12.64
N LEU A 131 -7.14 -5.29 12.61
CA LEU A 131 -8.09 -5.90 13.56
C LEU A 131 -7.56 -5.82 14.99
N ILE A 132 -6.27 -6.05 15.22
CA ILE A 132 -5.62 -5.87 16.53
C ILE A 132 -5.78 -4.42 17.01
N TYR A 133 -5.62 -3.42 16.13
CA TYR A 133 -5.81 -2.01 16.48
C TYR A 133 -7.24 -1.67 16.91
N ARG A 134 -8.23 -2.54 16.60
CA ARG A 134 -9.63 -2.33 17.00
C ARG A 134 -9.92 -2.75 18.44
N ILE A 135 -9.02 -3.49 19.09
CA ILE A 135 -9.17 -3.93 20.49
C ILE A 135 -9.40 -2.69 21.37
N PRO A 136 -10.39 -2.68 22.29
CA PRO A 136 -10.82 -1.48 23.03
C PRO A 136 -9.67 -0.67 23.65
N GLY A 137 -8.74 -1.34 24.34
CA GLY A 137 -7.61 -0.66 25.00
C GLY A 137 -6.61 0.01 24.04
N LEU A 138 -6.49 -0.47 22.80
CA LEU A 138 -5.69 0.18 21.76
C LEU A 138 -6.49 1.25 21.02
N TRP A 139 -7.74 0.95 20.70
CA TRP A 139 -8.61 1.83 19.92
C TRP A 139 -8.87 3.17 20.61
N GLU A 140 -9.00 3.18 21.94
CA GLU A 140 -9.18 4.41 22.72
C GLU A 140 -8.01 5.40 22.55
N HIS A 141 -6.82 4.88 22.25
CA HIS A 141 -5.60 5.67 22.15
C HIS A 141 -5.16 5.95 20.71
N ILE A 142 -5.31 4.97 19.80
CA ILE A 142 -4.94 5.12 18.37
C ILE A 142 -6.06 5.84 17.58
N GLY A 143 -7.31 5.51 17.91
CA GLY A 143 -8.58 5.84 17.25
C GLY A 143 -8.49 6.74 16.01
N TYR A 144 -8.55 6.13 14.83
CA TYR A 144 -8.70 6.88 13.58
C TYR A 144 -10.09 7.51 13.49
N GLY A 145 -10.17 8.78 13.07
CA GLY A 145 -11.45 9.48 12.90
C GLY A 145 -11.94 10.25 14.11
N ARG A 146 -11.17 10.28 15.20
CA ARG A 146 -11.38 11.17 16.35
C ARG A 146 -10.37 12.32 16.33
N PRO A 147 -10.72 13.55 16.71
CA PRO A 147 -9.75 14.64 16.83
C PRO A 147 -8.58 14.19 17.72
N HIS A 148 -7.37 14.25 17.18
CA HIS A 148 -6.15 13.91 17.92
C HIS A 148 -5.37 15.20 18.20
N PRO A 149 -4.91 15.47 19.43
CA PRO A 149 -4.25 16.73 19.80
C PRO A 149 -2.98 17.02 19.00
N SER A 150 -2.20 15.99 18.68
CA SER A 150 -0.99 16.13 17.88
C SER A 150 -1.21 16.04 16.37
N ASN A 151 -0.70 17.04 15.62
CA ASN A 151 -0.61 17.01 14.16
C ASN A 151 0.52 16.06 13.70
N THR A 152 0.22 14.75 13.58
CA THR A 152 1.17 13.76 13.02
C THR A 152 1.01 13.55 11.52
N ALA A 153 0.14 14.32 10.86
CA ALA A 153 -0.23 14.07 9.45
C ALA A 153 0.97 14.17 8.50
N GLY A 154 1.86 15.15 8.70
CA GLY A 154 3.05 15.31 7.87
C GLY A 154 4.06 14.18 8.06
N LEU A 155 4.33 13.78 9.31
CA LEU A 155 5.21 12.65 9.61
C LEU A 155 4.64 11.31 9.13
N ALA A 156 3.35 11.06 9.36
CA ALA A 156 2.68 9.82 8.94
C ALA A 156 2.53 9.73 7.42
N GLY A 157 2.12 10.82 6.77
CA GLY A 157 2.00 10.87 5.32
C GLY A 157 3.36 10.82 4.63
N GLY A 158 4.35 11.52 5.17
CA GLY A 158 5.71 11.52 4.64
C GLY A 158 6.40 10.16 4.76
N SER A 159 6.33 9.52 5.94
CA SER A 159 6.87 8.17 6.14
C SER A 159 6.19 7.12 5.26
N ALA A 160 4.86 7.18 5.11
CA ALA A 160 4.14 6.28 4.20
C ALA A 160 4.56 6.50 2.74
N ALA A 161 4.68 7.77 2.30
CA ALA A 161 5.13 8.08 0.95
C ALA A 161 6.55 7.58 0.69
N ILE A 162 7.49 7.79 1.60
CA ILE A 162 8.86 7.26 1.49
C ILE A 162 8.85 5.73 1.40
N ALA A 163 8.10 5.05 2.28
CA ALA A 163 8.04 3.59 2.27
C ALA A 163 7.44 3.03 0.97
N MET A 164 6.33 3.62 0.49
CA MET A 164 5.74 3.27 -0.80
C MET A 164 6.70 3.54 -1.96
N GLY A 165 7.42 4.66 -1.92
CA GLY A 165 8.42 5.02 -2.92
C GLY A 165 9.59 4.04 -2.95
N ALA A 166 10.16 3.71 -1.79
CA ALA A 166 11.21 2.70 -1.66
C ALA A 166 10.76 1.32 -2.18
N MET A 167 9.50 0.94 -1.92
CA MET A 167 8.94 -0.29 -2.49
C MET A 167 8.87 -0.22 -4.02
N CYS A 168 8.36 0.87 -4.62
CA CYS A 168 8.38 1.03 -6.08
C CYS A 168 9.79 0.90 -6.66
N LEU A 169 10.79 1.54 -6.05
CA LEU A 169 12.18 1.51 -6.52
C LEU A 169 12.82 0.12 -6.43
N THR A 170 12.33 -0.75 -5.54
CA THR A 170 12.97 -2.04 -5.24
C THR A 170 12.17 -3.26 -5.71
N ILE A 171 10.89 -3.10 -6.03
CA ILE A 171 9.97 -4.23 -6.26
C ILE A 171 10.42 -5.14 -7.41
N GLN A 172 11.05 -4.59 -8.44
CA GLN A 172 11.51 -5.37 -9.60
C GLN A 172 12.60 -6.39 -9.23
N TYR A 173 13.45 -6.07 -8.26
CA TYR A 173 14.47 -7.00 -7.77
C TYR A 173 13.83 -8.17 -7.02
N PHE A 174 12.80 -7.91 -6.21
CA PHE A 174 12.07 -8.95 -5.49
C PHE A 174 11.20 -9.80 -6.41
N MET A 175 10.56 -9.18 -7.41
CA MET A 175 9.62 -9.85 -8.30
C MET A 175 10.29 -10.53 -9.49
N GLY A 176 11.54 -10.21 -9.80
CA GLY A 176 12.29 -10.77 -10.93
C GLY A 176 12.33 -12.30 -10.93
N PHE A 177 12.48 -12.95 -9.76
CA PHE A 177 12.46 -14.42 -9.66
C PHE A 177 11.14 -15.05 -10.16
N THR A 178 10.01 -14.36 -9.95
CA THR A 178 8.67 -14.88 -10.28
C THR A 178 8.16 -14.41 -11.64
N HIS A 179 8.82 -13.43 -12.25
CA HIS A 179 8.45 -12.83 -13.54
C HIS A 179 9.50 -13.09 -14.63
N THR A 180 10.52 -13.90 -14.35
CA THR A 180 11.45 -14.38 -15.37
C THR A 180 10.88 -15.62 -16.03
N ILE A 181 10.44 -15.49 -17.27
CA ILE A 181 9.87 -16.57 -18.08
C ILE A 181 10.81 -16.79 -19.25
N THR A 182 11.32 -18.02 -19.41
CA THR A 182 12.28 -18.39 -20.47
C THR A 182 13.49 -17.45 -20.59
N GLY A 183 14.03 -17.00 -19.45
CA GLY A 183 15.19 -16.11 -19.39
C GLY A 183 14.90 -14.62 -19.59
N VAL A 184 13.63 -14.24 -19.84
CA VAL A 184 13.21 -12.84 -19.98
C VAL A 184 12.49 -12.38 -18.72
N ASN A 185 12.98 -11.31 -18.08
CA ASN A 185 12.34 -10.72 -16.90
C ASN A 185 11.22 -9.75 -17.29
N TYR A 186 9.98 -10.21 -17.22
CA TYR A 186 8.80 -9.40 -17.54
C TYR A 186 8.48 -8.32 -16.49
N ALA A 187 9.08 -8.37 -15.30
CA ALA A 187 8.94 -7.27 -14.34
C ALA A 187 9.62 -5.98 -14.84
N ASP A 188 10.57 -6.10 -15.79
CA ASP A 188 11.35 -4.96 -16.29
C ASP A 188 10.52 -3.97 -17.13
N VAL A 189 9.38 -4.41 -17.69
CA VAL A 189 8.45 -3.51 -18.40
C VAL A 189 7.95 -2.37 -17.51
N TRP A 190 7.96 -2.56 -16.19
CA TRP A 190 7.56 -1.58 -15.21
C TRP A 190 8.70 -0.68 -14.71
N HIS A 191 9.90 -0.77 -15.28
CA HIS A 191 11.09 -0.09 -14.75
C HIS A 191 10.89 1.42 -14.70
N MET A 192 10.62 2.02 -15.85
CA MET A 192 10.41 3.46 -15.93
C MET A 192 9.21 3.96 -15.10
N PRO A 193 8.01 3.35 -15.19
CA PRO A 193 6.88 3.74 -14.34
C PRO A 193 7.20 3.69 -12.83
N PHE A 194 7.86 2.63 -12.36
CA PHE A 194 8.18 2.47 -10.94
C PHE A 194 9.32 3.37 -10.48
N GLN A 195 10.31 3.67 -11.34
CA GLN A 195 11.35 4.66 -11.04
C GLN A 195 10.74 6.05 -10.86
N ILE A 196 9.88 6.47 -11.80
CA ILE A 196 9.23 7.79 -11.74
C ILE A 196 8.33 7.88 -10.50
N ALA A 197 7.46 6.89 -10.29
CA ALA A 197 6.58 6.86 -9.13
C ALA A 197 7.36 6.79 -7.82
N GLY A 198 8.41 5.98 -7.76
CA GLY A 198 9.27 5.77 -6.61
C GLY A 198 9.97 7.06 -6.16
N TRP A 199 10.71 7.70 -7.07
CA TRP A 199 11.39 8.95 -6.78
C TRP A 199 10.41 10.08 -6.44
N SER A 200 9.28 10.17 -7.15
CA SER A 200 8.25 11.16 -6.84
C SER A 200 7.73 11.01 -5.41
N LEU A 201 7.42 9.78 -5.00
CA LEU A 201 6.93 9.47 -3.65
C LEU A 201 8.00 9.74 -2.57
N VAL A 202 9.26 9.42 -2.82
CA VAL A 202 10.36 9.72 -1.89
C VAL A 202 10.54 11.24 -1.72
N ILE A 203 10.58 12.00 -2.81
CA ILE A 203 10.73 13.47 -2.77
C ILE A 203 9.55 14.13 -2.05
N ILE A 204 8.32 13.74 -2.39
CA ILE A 204 7.11 14.24 -1.72
C ILE A 204 7.15 13.86 -0.23
N GLY A 205 7.55 12.64 0.09
CA GLY A 205 7.58 12.16 1.46
C GLY A 205 8.61 12.89 2.32
N LEU A 206 9.82 13.09 1.81
CA LEU A 206 10.86 13.90 2.45
C LEU A 206 10.37 15.34 2.68
N SER A 207 9.75 15.93 1.66
CA SER A 207 9.19 17.28 1.74
C SER A 207 8.12 17.40 2.84
N LEU A 208 7.22 16.41 2.98
CA LEU A 208 6.21 16.37 4.04
C LEU A 208 6.82 16.22 5.44
N VAL A 209 7.86 15.39 5.58
CA VAL A 209 8.59 15.24 6.86
C VAL A 209 9.29 16.55 7.22
N MET A 210 10.06 17.13 6.31
CA MET A 210 10.78 18.39 6.54
C MET A 210 9.82 19.54 6.85
N TRP A 211 8.68 19.63 6.16
CA TRP A 211 7.64 20.61 6.45
C TRP A 211 7.09 20.45 7.86
N SER A 212 6.80 19.21 8.27
CA SER A 212 6.27 18.91 9.61
C SER A 212 7.27 19.18 10.73
N ALA A 213 8.57 19.06 10.44
CA ALA A 213 9.66 19.40 11.34
C ALA A 213 9.96 20.90 11.40
N GLY A 214 9.29 21.74 10.59
CA GLY A 214 9.49 23.18 10.55
C GLY A 214 10.69 23.65 9.73
N LEU A 215 11.49 22.74 9.17
CA LEU A 215 12.73 23.05 8.44
C LEU A 215 12.52 23.87 7.16
N ILE A 216 11.35 23.72 6.54
CA ILE A 216 10.98 24.43 5.30
C ILE A 216 9.67 25.21 5.45
N ASN A 217 9.14 25.33 6.67
CA ASN A 217 7.92 26.08 6.93
C ASN A 217 8.28 27.54 7.31
N HIS A 218 8.17 28.44 6.33
CA HIS A 218 8.51 29.86 6.48
C HIS A 218 7.75 30.58 7.63
N LYS A 219 6.58 30.08 8.05
CA LYS A 219 5.82 30.65 9.18
C LYS A 219 6.43 30.31 10.55
N ALA A 220 7.21 29.23 10.66
CA ALA A 220 7.93 28.89 11.89
C ALA A 220 9.18 29.77 12.03
N TYR A 221 9.92 29.98 10.94
CA TYR A 221 11.10 30.85 10.88
C TYR A 221 10.78 32.30 11.29
N LEU A 222 9.66 32.84 10.82
CA LEU A 222 9.22 34.20 11.19
C LEU A 222 8.76 34.32 12.66
N LYS A 223 8.38 33.22 13.31
CA LYS A 223 7.96 33.20 14.72
C LYS A 223 9.16 33.17 15.67
N GLU A 224 10.26 32.55 15.28
CA GLU A 224 11.55 32.61 16.01
C GLU A 224 12.30 33.91 15.77
N ALA A 225 12.13 34.53 14.59
CA ALA A 225 12.77 35.81 14.25
C ALA A 225 12.03 37.05 14.79
N ALA A 226 10.86 36.88 15.41
CA ALA A 226 10.13 37.99 16.01
C ALA A 226 10.81 38.42 17.33
N PRO A 227 11.27 39.67 17.48
CA PRO A 227 11.86 40.13 18.72
C PRO A 227 10.83 40.02 19.85
N ALA A 228 11.27 39.58 21.03
CA ALA A 228 10.42 39.55 22.23
C ALA A 228 9.88 40.96 22.48
N SER A 229 8.57 41.14 22.32
CA SER A 229 7.90 42.38 22.70
C SER A 229 7.91 42.47 24.23
N ASN A 230 8.61 43.49 24.75
CA ASN A 230 8.60 43.88 26.16
C ASN A 230 7.20 44.25 26.66
#